data_AF-A0A7C6XSK2-F1
#
_entry.id   AF-A0A7C6XSK2-F1
#
_cell.length_a   1.000
_cell.length_b   1.000
_cell.length_c   1.000
_cell.angle_alpha   90.00
_cell.angle_beta   90.00
_cell.angle_gamma   90.00
#
_symmetry.space_group_name_H-M   'P 1'
#
loop_
_entity.id
_entity.type
_entity.pdbx_description
1 polymer ?
#
loop_
_entity_poly.entity_id
_entity_poly.type
_entity_poly.pdbx_seq_one_letter_code
_entity_poly.pdbx_strand_id
1 'polypeptide(L)' 'MFRMIKLLFGVSIGAGLLALLISPDVLYLLTKKIVIPQRDGVRLVEVEEAASYIESAFESAMEGARE' A
#
# COMPACT_ATOMS: atom_id res chain seq x y z
N MET A 1 -25.51 9.44 -26.77
CA MET A 1 -25.05 9.85 -25.43
C MET A 1 -25.19 8.76 -24.35
N PHE A 2 -26.35 8.11 -24.19
CA PHE A 2 -26.61 7.18 -23.07
C PHE A 2 -25.68 5.95 -22.96
N ARG A 3 -25.21 5.39 -24.08
CA ARG A 3 -24.25 4.26 -24.09
C ARG A 3 -22.86 4.65 -23.57
N MET A 4 -22.43 5.89 -23.80
CA MET A 4 -21.10 6.36 -23.45
C MET A 4 -20.98 6.61 -21.94
N ILE A 5 -22.05 7.11 -21.32
CA ILE A 5 -22.15 7.29 -19.86
C ILE A 5 -22.11 5.94 -19.12
N LYS A 6 -22.84 4.92 -19.61
CA LYS A 6 -22.80 3.57 -19.02
C LYS A 6 -21.42 2.93 -19.09
N LEU A 7 -20.70 3.17 -20.19
CA LEU A 7 -19.35 2.64 -20.38
C LEU A 7 -18.35 3.30 -19.42
N LEU A 8 -18.41 4.63 -19.28
CA LEU A 8 -17.61 5.37 -18.31
C LEU A 8 -17.90 4.95 -16.87
N PHE A 9 -19.18 4.75 -16.51
CA PHE A 9 -19.56 4.26 -15.19
C PHE A 9 -19.03 2.86 -14.90
N GLY A 10 -19.13 1.94 -15.88
CA GLY A 10 -18.60 0.59 -15.76
C GLY A 10 -17.08 0.55 -15.60
N VAL A 11 -16.36 1.39 -16.35
CA VAL A 11 -14.90 1.52 -16.23
C VAL A 11 -14.50 2.11 -14.88
N SER A 12 -15.19 3.13 -14.37
CA SER A 12 -14.89 3.72 -13.06
C SER A 12 -15.13 2.74 -11.91
N ILE A 13 -16.22 1.97 -11.95
CA ILE A 13 -16.50 0.96 -10.92
C ILE A 13 -15.46 -0.17 -10.99
N GLY A 14 -15.13 -0.65 -12.20
CA GLY A 14 -14.10 -1.68 -12.38
C GLY A 14 -12.73 -1.24 -11.90
N ALA A 15 -12.32 0.00 -12.20
CA ALA A 15 -11.07 0.57 -11.72
C ALA A 15 -11.05 0.73 -10.19
N GLY A 16 -12.16 1.15 -9.58
CA GLY A 16 -12.29 1.24 -8.12
C GLY A 16 -12.18 -0.11 -7.42
N LEU A 17 -12.78 -1.16 -7.98
CA LEU A 17 -12.68 -2.54 -7.47
C LEU A 17 -11.25 -3.10 -7.59
N LEU A 18 -10.56 -2.81 -8.70
CA LEU A 18 -9.15 -3.20 -8.86
C LEU A 18 -8.25 -2.43 -7.89
N ALA A 19 -8.49 -1.13 -7.68
CA ALA A 19 -7.75 -0.34 -6.70
C ALA A 19 -7.94 -0.86 -5.26
N LEU A 20 -9.14 -1.33 -4.91
CA LEU A 20 -9.40 -1.96 -3.62
C LEU A 20 -8.60 -3.25 -3.42
N LEU A 21 -8.43 -4.08 -4.46
CA LEU A 21 -7.65 -5.31 -4.38
C LEU A 21 -6.14 -5.07 -4.16
N ILE A 22 -5.65 -3.89 -4.56
CA ILE A 22 -4.25 -3.49 -4.43
C ILE A 22 -4.07 -2.60 -3.18
N SER A 23 -5.15 -2.33 -2.44
CA SER A 23 -5.05 -1.55 -1.21
C SER A 23 -4.23 -2.30 -0.15
N PRO A 24 -3.35 -1.59 0.59
CA PRO A 24 -2.49 -2.22 1.59
C PRO A 24 -3.27 -3.02 2.64
N ASP A 25 -4.45 -2.53 3.01
CA ASP A 25 -5.35 -3.19 3.97
C ASP A 25 -5.88 -4.53 3.46
N VAL A 26 -6.27 -4.61 2.19
CA VAL A 26 -6.75 -5.85 1.57
C VAL A 26 -5.61 -6.84 1.37
N LEU A 27 -4.43 -6.35 0.96
CA LEU A 27 -3.22 -7.17 0.89
C LEU A 27 -2.84 -7.74 2.26
N TYR A 28 -2.95 -6.93 3.32
CA TYR A 28 -2.72 -7.39 4.69
C TYR A 28 -3.76 -8.41 5.14
N LEU A 29 -5.05 -8.20 4.84
CA LEU A 29 -6.10 -9.17 5.20
C LEU A 29 -5.89 -10.54 4.53
N LEU A 30 -5.44 -10.54 3.27
CA LEU A 30 -5.22 -11.76 2.48
C LEU A 30 -3.92 -12.47 2.83
N THR A 31 -2.83 -11.73 3.02
CA THR A 31 -1.48 -12.30 3.17
C THR A 31 -0.96 -12.31 4.60
N LYS A 32 -1.62 -11.57 5.51
CA LYS A 32 -1.15 -11.25 6.87
C LYS A 32 0.20 -10.52 6.91
N LYS A 33 0.66 -10.00 5.77
CA LYS A 33 1.92 -9.29 5.60
C LYS A 33 1.70 -7.82 5.31
N ILE A 34 2.57 -6.99 5.85
CA ILE A 34 2.57 -5.54 5.65
C ILE A 34 3.41 -5.22 4.41
N VAL A 35 2.91 -4.30 3.59
CA VAL A 35 3.63 -3.77 2.44
C VAL A 35 4.52 -2.62 2.91
N ILE A 36 5.84 -2.79 2.82
CA ILE A 36 6.82 -1.73 3.08
C ILE A 36 7.40 -1.24 1.76
N PRO A 37 7.28 0.07 1.45
CA PRO A 37 7.95 0.65 0.30
C PRO A 37 9.46 0.69 0.55
N GLN A 38 10.21 0.23 -0.45
CA GLN A 38 11.67 0.29 -0.51
C GLN A 38 12.11 1.07 -1.75
N ARG A 39 13.40 1.41 -1.81
CA ARG A 39 13.98 2.20 -2.90
C ARG A 39 13.74 1.59 -4.28
N ASP A 40 13.71 0.25 -4.36
CA ASP A 40 13.57 -0.52 -5.60
C ASP A 40 12.17 -1.14 -5.80
N GLY A 41 11.20 -0.83 -4.93
CA GLY A 41 9.83 -1.37 -5.07
C GLY A 41 9.08 -1.52 -3.75
N VAL A 42 8.35 -2.62 -3.61
CA VAL A 42 7.57 -2.95 -2.41
C VAL A 42 7.91 -4.35 -1.93
N ARG A 43 8.14 -4.50 -0.64
CA ARG A 43 8.39 -5.78 0.01
C ARG A 43 7.21 -6.11 0.94
N LEU A 44 6.74 -7.35 0.85
CA LEU A 44 5.78 -7.91 1.79
C LEU A 44 6.54 -8.56 2.96
N VAL A 45 6.30 -8.09 4.17
CA VAL A 45 6.98 -8.55 5.39
C VAL A 45 5.96 -8.92 6.47
N GLU A 46 6.34 -9.80 7.39
CA GLU A 46 5.53 -10.09 8.56
C GLU A 46 5.44 -8.85 9.48
N VAL A 47 4.40 -8.80 10.33
CA VAL A 47 4.16 -7.67 11.23
C VAL A 47 5.34 -7.41 12.17
N GLU A 48 5.94 -8.48 12.69
CA GLU A 48 7.09 -8.40 13.60
C GLU A 48 8.32 -7.80 12.92
N GLU A 49 8.58 -8.22 11.67
CA GLU A 49 9.69 -7.72 10.86
C GLU A 49 9.44 -6.25 10.44
N ALA A 50 8.17 -5.89 10.20
CA ALA A 50 7.77 -4.52 9.90
C ALA A 50 7.98 -3.56 11.09
N ALA A 51 7.67 -4.00 12.31
CA ALA A 51 7.84 -3.20 13.52
C ALA A 51 9.32 -2.83 13.73
N SER A 52 10.23 -3.79 13.60
CA SER A 52 11.68 -3.55 13.71
C SER A 52 12.20 -2.62 12.62
N TYR A 53 11.69 -2.73 11.39
CA TYR A 53 12.07 -1.84 10.30
C TYR A 53 11.61 -0.39 10.54
N ILE A 54 10.39 -0.20 11.02
CA ILE A 54 9.84 1.12 11.36
C ILE A 54 10.62 1.74 12.52
N GLU A 55 10.94 0.96 13.55
CA GLU A 55 11.75 1.40 14.69
C GLU A 55 13.13 1.90 14.24
N SER A 56 13.83 1.09 13.43
CA SER A 56 15.15 1.46 12.86
C SER A 56 15.08 2.72 11.98
N ALA A 57 14.02 2.84 11.18
CA ALA A 57 13.80 4.02 10.33
C ALA A 57 13.48 5.28 11.16
N PHE A 58 12.76 5.13 12.27
CA PHE A 58 12.41 6.21 13.18
C PHE A 58 13.62 6.70 13.97
N GLU A 59 14.48 5.79 14.44
CA GLU A 59 15.76 6.13 15.07
C GLU A 59 16.67 6.90 14.12
N SER A 60 16.83 6.42 12.89
CA SER A 60 17.62 7.10 11.86
C SER A 60 17.09 8.51 11.55
N ALA A 61 15.76 8.67 11.49
CA ALA A 61 15.13 9.97 11.28
C ALA A 61 15.31 10.92 12.47
N MET A 62 15.32 10.40 13.70
CA MET A 62 15.59 11.20 14.90
C MET A 62 17.07 11.61 15.02
N GLU A 63 18.02 10.76 14.61
CA GLU A 63 19.43 11.14 14.56
C GLU A 63 19.69 12.24 13.53
N GLY A 64 19.12 12.12 12.33
CA GLY A 64 19.23 13.15 11.29
C GLY A 64 18.54 14.48 11.64
N ALA A 65 17.59 14.50 12.58
CA ALA A 65 16.96 15.71 13.08
C ALA A 65 17.75 16.40 14.21
N ARG A 66 18.83 15.76 14.70
CA ARG A 66 19.65 16.21 15.82
C ARG A 66 20.99 16.82 15.40
N GLU A 67 21.38 16.65 14.14
CA GLU A 67 22.46 17.38 13.44
C GLU A 67 21.98 18.73 12.89
#